data_AF-A0A958JJR0-F1
#
_entry.id   AF-A0A958JJR0-F1
#
_cell.length_a   1.000
_cell.length_b   1.000
_cell.length_c   1.000
_cell.angle_alpha   90.00
_cell.angle_beta   90.00
_cell.angle_gamma   90.00
#
_symmetry.space_group_name_H-M   'P 1'
#
loop_
_entity.id
_entity.type
_entity.pdbx_description
1 polymer ?
#
loop_
_entity_poly.entity_id
_entity_poly.type
_entity_poly.pdbx_seq_one_letter_code
_entity_poly.pdbx_strand_id
1 'polypeptide(L)'
;MLRLSFATFLLLGFLASFAQAAEKLHKPRYIYHIVKSSVWEKAKESAFYVPSSLKTDGFIHCSKKSQVIDVANRFFKGQSDLVLLKIDSRIVKAKVDYKMNGFPHVHGPMEISAVVSVVEMLPNESGEFELAID
;
A
#
# COMPACT_ATOMS: atom_id res chain seq x y z
N MET A 1 48.12 19.53 26.19
CA MET A 1 46.75 19.96 25.82
C MET A 1 46.47 19.50 24.40
N LEU A 2 45.71 18.41 24.25
CA LEU A 2 45.41 17.82 22.94
C LEU A 2 44.28 18.63 22.27
N ARG A 3 44.59 19.34 21.17
CA ARG A 3 43.56 19.99 20.35
C ARG A 3 42.90 18.92 19.47
N LEU A 4 41.68 18.50 19.80
CA LEU A 4 40.85 17.71 18.89
C LEU A 4 40.46 18.58 17.69
N SER A 5 40.76 18.08 16.50
CA SER A 5 40.44 18.69 15.21
C SER A 5 38.93 18.72 14.95
N PHE A 6 38.44 19.82 14.37
CA PHE A 6 37.05 20.02 13.92
C PHE A 6 36.60 19.07 12.78
N ALA A 7 37.44 18.11 12.37
CA ALA A 7 37.21 17.25 11.21
C ALA A 7 36.27 16.04 11.45
N THR A 8 35.71 15.85 12.65
CA THR A 8 34.88 14.67 12.95
C THR A 8 33.37 14.88 12.80
N PHE A 9 32.90 16.12 12.57
CA PHE A 9 31.47 16.41 12.46
C PHE A 9 30.90 16.27 11.02
N LEU A 10 31.74 16.21 10.00
CA LEU A 10 31.30 16.15 8.60
C LEU A 10 31.05 14.73 8.06
N LEU A 11 31.53 13.68 8.75
CA LEU A 11 31.32 12.29 8.30
C LEU A 11 29.97 11.69 8.72
N LEU A 12 29.38 12.18 9.82
CA LEU A 12 28.08 11.72 10.32
C LEU A 12 26.89 12.29 9.52
N GLY A 13 27.03 13.51 8.97
CA GLY A 13 25.99 14.12 8.14
C GLY A 13 25.83 13.48 6.76
N PHE A 14 26.91 12.93 6.20
CA PHE A 14 26.88 12.30 4.87
C PHE A 14 26.21 10.92 4.92
N LEU A 15 26.48 10.12 5.96
CA LEU A 15 25.90 8.77 6.10
C LEU A 15 24.36 8.79 6.29
N ALA A 16 23.82 9.79 7.01
CA ALA A 16 22.38 9.92 7.20
C ALA A 16 21.63 10.24 5.89
N SER A 17 22.20 11.06 5.00
CA SER A 17 21.59 11.37 3.69
C SER A 17 21.56 10.14 2.77
N PHE A 18 22.58 9.27 2.81
CA PHE A 18 22.57 8.03 2.03
C PHE A 18 21.58 7.00 2.58
N ALA A 19 21.46 6.85 3.90
CA ALA A 19 20.48 5.94 4.50
C ALA A 19 19.03 6.36 4.20
N GLN A 20 18.73 7.66 4.31
CA GLN A 20 17.41 8.20 3.96
C GLN A 20 17.09 8.04 2.46
N ALA A 21 18.08 8.21 1.59
CA ALA A 21 17.92 8.02 0.14
C ALA A 21 17.77 6.53 -0.25
N ALA A 22 18.51 5.63 0.41
CA ALA A 22 18.45 4.18 0.17
C ALA A 22 17.13 3.56 0.66
N GLU A 23 16.59 4.00 1.80
CA GLU A 23 15.28 3.56 2.29
C GLU A 23 14.13 3.99 1.34
N LYS A 24 14.32 5.13 0.66
CA LYS A 24 13.40 5.66 -0.36
C LYS A 24 13.38 4.82 -1.64
N LEU A 25 14.42 4.05 -1.92
CA LEU A 25 14.59 3.32 -3.18
C LEU A 25 13.86 1.97 -3.23
N HIS A 26 13.30 1.48 -2.11
CA HIS A 26 12.74 0.12 -2.02
C HIS A 26 11.24 0.04 -1.73
N LYS A 27 10.56 1.18 -1.48
CA LYS A 27 9.10 1.20 -1.23
C LYS A 27 8.36 1.41 -2.57
N PRO A 28 7.45 0.50 -2.98
CA PRO A 28 6.70 0.67 -4.20
C PRO A 28 5.83 1.94 -4.10
N ARG A 29 5.86 2.75 -5.15
CA ARG A 29 5.01 3.94 -5.27
C ARG A 29 3.53 3.57 -5.21
N TYR A 30 3.16 2.42 -5.77
CA TYR A 30 1.78 1.97 -5.80
C TYR A 30 1.59 0.70 -5.00
N ILE A 31 0.54 0.70 -4.19
CA ILE A 31 0.02 -0.46 -3.48
C ILE A 31 -1.45 -0.66 -3.89
N TYR A 32 -1.96 -1.86 -3.68
CA TYR A 32 -3.25 -2.27 -4.23
C TYR A 32 -4.15 -2.86 -3.15
N HIS A 33 -5.43 -2.53 -3.17
CA HIS A 33 -6.42 -3.05 -2.22
C HIS A 33 -7.65 -3.56 -2.97
N ILE A 34 -8.05 -4.80 -2.70
CA ILE A 34 -9.29 -5.39 -3.22
C ILE A 34 -10.39 -5.15 -2.20
N VAL A 35 -11.52 -4.61 -2.67
CA VAL A 35 -12.69 -4.33 -1.83
C VAL A 35 -13.97 -4.55 -2.64
N LYS A 36 -15.08 -4.84 -1.96
CA LYS A 36 -16.39 -4.81 -2.60
C LYS A 36 -16.69 -3.44 -3.20
N SER A 37 -17.25 -3.42 -4.41
CA SER A 37 -17.65 -2.20 -5.12
C SER A 37 -18.57 -1.34 -4.24
N SER A 38 -19.60 -1.94 -3.64
CA SER A 38 -20.55 -1.27 -2.75
C SER A 38 -19.92 -0.64 -1.50
N VAL A 39 -18.83 -1.21 -0.98
CA VAL A 39 -18.11 -0.65 0.16
C VAL A 39 -17.27 0.54 -0.29
N TRP A 40 -16.62 0.43 -1.45
CA TRP A 40 -15.88 1.55 -2.03
C TRP A 40 -16.78 2.72 -2.38
N GLU A 41 -17.94 2.48 -2.99
CA GLU A 41 -18.88 3.53 -3.37
C GLU A 41 -19.29 4.39 -2.18
N LYS A 42 -19.62 3.76 -1.04
CA LYS A 42 -19.94 4.48 0.21
C LYS A 42 -18.74 5.23 0.78
N ALA A 43 -17.53 4.66 0.67
CA ALA A 43 -16.33 5.27 1.21
C ALA A 43 -15.95 6.59 0.52
N LYS A 44 -16.27 6.74 -0.78
CA LYS A 44 -15.98 7.96 -1.56
C LYS A 44 -16.67 9.21 -1.02
N GLU A 45 -17.74 9.05 -0.23
CA GLU A 45 -18.48 10.16 0.38
C GLU A 45 -17.72 10.80 1.56
N SER A 46 -16.63 10.17 2.01
CA SER A 46 -15.79 10.62 3.13
C SER A 46 -14.42 11.10 2.66
N ALA A 47 -13.72 11.87 3.50
CA ALA A 47 -12.32 12.22 3.22
C ALA A 47 -11.34 11.05 3.42
N PHE A 48 -11.74 10.07 4.25
CA PHE A 48 -10.91 8.93 4.64
C PHE A 48 -11.64 7.61 4.41
N TYR A 49 -10.90 6.64 3.89
CA TYR A 49 -11.29 5.25 3.83
C TYR A 49 -10.91 4.52 5.13
N VAL A 50 -11.91 3.90 5.75
CA VAL A 50 -11.78 3.17 7.02
C VAL A 50 -12.46 1.80 6.89
N PRO A 51 -11.79 0.79 6.31
CA PRO A 51 -12.35 -0.55 6.20
C PRO A 51 -12.46 -1.23 7.56
N SER A 52 -13.30 -2.27 7.64
CA SER A 52 -13.46 -3.09 8.84
C SER A 52 -12.14 -3.68 9.35
N SER A 53 -11.22 -4.03 8.44
CA SER A 53 -9.90 -4.60 8.80
C SER A 53 -9.07 -3.66 9.69
N LEU A 54 -9.27 -2.34 9.60
CA LEU A 54 -8.57 -1.42 10.47
C LEU A 54 -9.00 -1.58 11.93
N LYS A 55 -10.27 -1.95 12.16
CA LYS A 55 -10.80 -2.24 13.51
C LYS A 55 -10.47 -3.66 13.95
N THR A 56 -10.56 -4.65 13.06
CA THR A 56 -10.39 -6.07 13.44
C THR A 56 -8.93 -6.49 13.52
N ASP A 57 -8.10 -6.01 12.59
CA ASP A 57 -6.73 -6.49 12.39
C ASP A 57 -5.71 -5.39 12.71
N GLY A 58 -6.16 -4.14 12.80
CA GLY A 58 -5.31 -2.97 13.09
C GLY A 58 -4.64 -2.36 11.86
N PHE A 59 -4.95 -2.84 10.65
CA PHE A 59 -4.42 -2.31 9.39
C PHE A 59 -5.31 -2.62 8.17
N ILE A 60 -5.06 -1.89 7.09
CA ILE A 60 -5.62 -2.18 5.76
C ILE A 60 -4.68 -3.15 5.04
N HIS A 61 -5.21 -4.30 4.62
CA HIS A 61 -4.48 -5.28 3.81
C HIS A 61 -4.28 -4.75 2.40
N CYS A 62 -3.03 -4.54 2.00
CA CYS A 62 -2.70 -4.19 0.63
C CYS A 62 -1.75 -5.21 0.01
N SER A 63 -1.61 -5.12 -1.31
CA SER A 63 -0.75 -5.97 -2.13
C SER A 63 0.19 -5.11 -2.95
N LYS A 64 1.38 -5.62 -3.25
CA LYS A 64 2.16 -5.17 -4.40
C LYS A 64 1.47 -5.63 -5.67
N LYS A 65 1.77 -5.00 -6.81
CA LYS A 65 1.25 -5.38 -8.12
C LYS A 65 1.37 -6.89 -8.39
N SER A 66 2.54 -7.46 -8.13
CA SER A 66 2.82 -8.89 -8.34
C SER A 66 2.07 -9.85 -7.42
N GLN A 67 1.41 -9.34 -6.36
CA GLN A 67 0.69 -10.16 -5.38
C GLN A 67 -0.82 -10.17 -5.61
N VAL A 68 -1.35 -9.24 -6.44
CA VAL A 68 -2.80 -9.01 -6.52
C VAL A 68 -3.54 -10.25 -7.04
N ILE A 69 -3.05 -10.88 -8.11
CA ILE A 69 -3.72 -12.04 -8.72
C ILE A 69 -3.76 -13.23 -7.77
N ASP A 70 -2.64 -13.52 -7.09
CA ASP A 70 -2.59 -14.59 -6.10
C ASP A 70 -3.57 -14.35 -4.93
N VAL A 71 -3.67 -13.12 -4.45
CA VAL A 71 -4.62 -12.74 -3.39
C VAL A 71 -6.07 -12.85 -3.90
N ALA A 72 -6.35 -12.34 -5.10
CA ALA A 72 -7.68 -12.39 -5.70
C ALA A 72 -8.15 -13.84 -5.84
N ASN A 73 -7.33 -14.71 -6.43
CA ASN A 73 -7.68 -16.12 -6.65
C ASN A 73 -7.73 -16.94 -5.36
N ARG A 74 -7.00 -16.55 -4.30
CA ARG A 74 -7.03 -17.24 -3.02
C ARG A 74 -8.23 -16.89 -2.15
N PHE A 75 -8.64 -15.62 -2.10
CA PHE A 75 -9.62 -15.14 -1.13
C PHE A 75 -10.94 -14.68 -1.75
N PHE A 76 -10.95 -14.41 -3.05
CA PHE A 76 -12.07 -13.75 -3.72
C PHE A 76 -12.63 -14.54 -4.91
N LYS A 77 -12.15 -15.77 -5.15
CA LYS A 77 -12.56 -16.61 -6.28
C LYS A 77 -14.08 -16.65 -6.45
N GLY A 78 -14.55 -16.39 -7.66
CA GLY A 78 -15.97 -16.40 -8.03
C GLY A 78 -16.79 -15.17 -7.60
N GLN A 79 -16.20 -14.19 -6.90
CA GLN A 79 -16.89 -12.94 -6.56
C GLN A 79 -16.82 -11.95 -7.72
N SER A 80 -17.96 -11.36 -8.10
CA SER A 80 -18.06 -10.39 -9.21
C SER A 80 -18.33 -8.96 -8.75
N ASP A 81 -18.52 -8.73 -7.45
CA ASP A 81 -18.82 -7.42 -6.87
C ASP A 81 -17.57 -6.71 -6.32
N LEU A 82 -16.44 -6.79 -7.03
CA LEU A 82 -15.13 -6.33 -6.53
C LEU A 82 -14.53 -5.21 -7.37
N VAL A 83 -13.76 -4.36 -6.70
CA VAL A 83 -12.89 -3.35 -7.32
C VAL A 83 -11.48 -3.44 -6.75
N LEU A 84 -10.50 -3.13 -7.59
CA LEU A 84 -9.10 -2.96 -7.25
C LEU A 84 -8.80 -1.47 -7.14
N LEU A 85 -8.41 -1.02 -5.94
CA LEU A 85 -7.93 0.32 -5.71
C LEU A 85 -6.41 0.37 -5.95
N LYS A 86 -5.95 1.24 -6.86
CA LYS A 86 -4.54 1.60 -7.02
C LYS A 86 -4.25 2.82 -6.16
N ILE A 87 -3.40 2.67 -5.17
CA ILE A 87 -3.13 3.66 -4.13
C ILE A 87 -1.71 4.19 -4.30
N ASP A 88 -1.52 5.51 -4.40
CA ASP A 88 -0.20 6.16 -4.34
C ASP A 88 0.26 6.24 -2.88
N SER A 89 1.21 5.38 -2.51
CA SER A 89 1.70 5.22 -1.14
C SER A 89 2.39 6.46 -0.59
N ARG A 90 2.72 7.45 -1.44
CA ARG A 90 3.34 8.72 -1.03
C ARG A 90 2.31 9.74 -0.53
N ILE A 91 1.03 9.53 -0.85
CA ILE A 91 -0.08 10.38 -0.39
C ILE A 91 -0.63 9.88 0.96
N VAL A 92 -0.50 8.57 1.22
CA VAL A 92 -0.93 7.93 2.46
C VAL A 92 -0.11 8.46 3.64
N LYS A 93 -0.77 9.14 4.59
CA LYS A 93 -0.07 9.68 5.78
C LYS A 93 0.16 8.63 6.86
N ALA A 94 -0.74 7.65 6.94
CA ALA A 94 -0.60 6.54 7.85
C ALA A 94 0.68 5.73 7.54
N LYS A 95 1.25 5.08 8.56
CA LYS A 95 2.43 4.25 8.38
C LYS A 95 2.11 3.10 7.43
N VAL A 96 2.92 2.96 6.38
CA VAL A 96 2.92 1.79 5.48
C VAL A 96 4.15 0.94 5.77
N ASP A 97 3.96 -0.34 6.12
CA ASP A 97 5.06 -1.29 6.26
C ASP A 97 4.86 -2.57 5.45
N TYR A 98 5.94 -3.34 5.29
CA TYR A 98 6.03 -4.48 4.36
C TYR A 98 6.56 -5.75 5.06
N LYS A 99 6.43 -5.84 6.39
CA LYS A 99 7.16 -6.86 7.18
C LYS A 99 6.63 -8.28 6.96
N MET A 100 5.33 -8.43 6.67
CA MET A 100 4.67 -9.73 6.56
C MET A 100 4.73 -10.22 5.12
N ASN A 101 5.76 -10.99 4.79
CA ASN A 101 5.98 -11.55 3.44
C ASN A 101 6.02 -10.48 2.33
N GLY A 102 6.41 -9.25 2.67
CA GLY A 102 6.47 -8.14 1.72
C GLY A 102 5.10 -7.59 1.30
N PHE A 103 4.00 -7.96 1.97
CA PHE A 103 2.68 -7.35 1.75
C PHE A 103 2.61 -5.96 2.43
N PRO A 104 2.18 -4.91 1.72
CA PRO A 104 1.96 -3.61 2.30
C PRO A 104 0.78 -3.60 3.28
N HIS A 105 0.99 -3.04 4.47
CA HIS A 105 -0.05 -2.79 5.46
C HIS A 105 -0.12 -1.32 5.83
N VAL A 106 -1.31 -0.73 5.76
CA VAL A 106 -1.57 0.68 6.13
C VAL A 106 -2.15 0.72 7.54
N HIS A 107 -1.41 1.27 8.49
CA HIS A 107 -1.77 1.32 9.91
C HIS A 107 -2.54 2.59 10.28
N GLY A 108 -3.65 2.84 9.62
CA GLY A 108 -4.52 3.98 9.92
C GLY A 108 -5.57 4.23 8.84
N PRO A 109 -6.46 5.23 9.05
CA PRO A 109 -7.33 5.74 8.00
C PRO A 109 -6.50 6.16 6.78
N MET A 110 -7.00 5.86 5.59
CA MET A 110 -6.32 6.20 4.33
C MET A 110 -7.04 7.34 3.64
N GLU A 111 -6.31 8.35 3.16
CA GLU A 111 -6.89 9.43 2.36
C GLU A 111 -7.55 8.88 1.10
N ILE A 112 -8.80 9.26 0.82
CA ILE A 112 -9.47 8.88 -0.44
C ILE A 112 -8.69 9.41 -1.65
N SER A 113 -8.07 10.58 -1.53
CA SER A 113 -7.21 11.18 -2.56
C SER A 113 -5.93 10.38 -2.83
N ALA A 114 -5.57 9.41 -1.99
CA ALA A 114 -4.47 8.49 -2.28
C ALA A 114 -4.85 7.45 -3.35
N VAL A 115 -6.14 7.21 -3.59
CA VAL A 115 -6.61 6.31 -4.65
C VAL A 115 -6.55 7.03 -5.99
N VAL A 116 -5.64 6.59 -6.86
CA VAL A 116 -5.38 7.21 -8.17
C VAL A 116 -6.05 6.49 -9.34
N SER A 117 -6.50 5.25 -9.14
CA SER A 117 -7.27 4.49 -10.12
C SER A 117 -8.12 3.44 -9.42
N VAL A 118 -9.28 3.15 -10.00
CA VAL A 118 -10.19 2.09 -9.55
C VAL A 118 -10.49 1.23 -10.77
N VAL A 119 -10.33 -0.09 -10.63
CA VAL A 119 -10.56 -1.05 -11.73
C VAL A 119 -11.55 -2.09 -11.25
N GLU A 120 -12.61 -2.33 -12.01
CA GLU A 120 -13.53 -3.42 -11.72
C GLU A 120 -12.83 -4.78 -11.87
N MET A 121 -13.11 -5.69 -10.94
CA MET A 121 -12.56 -7.03 -10.97
C MET A 121 -13.67 -8.02 -11.30
N LEU A 122 -13.62 -8.58 -12.51
CA LEU A 122 -14.54 -9.61 -12.97
C LEU A 122 -13.79 -10.94 -13.09
N PRO A 123 -14.32 -12.02 -12.48
CA PRO A 123 -13.77 -13.36 -12.69
C PRO A 123 -14.16 -13.90 -14.07
N ASN A 124 -13.35 -14.81 -14.60
CA ASN A 124 -13.67 -15.59 -15.78
C ASN A 124 -14.75 -16.67 -15.49
N GLU A 125 -15.10 -17.48 -16.48
CA GLU A 125 -16.09 -18.56 -16.34
C GLU A 125 -15.71 -19.60 -15.28
N SER A 126 -14.42 -19.77 -14.99
CA SER A 126 -13.89 -20.66 -13.94
C SER A 126 -13.81 -19.99 -12.56
N GLY A 127 -14.28 -18.74 -12.45
CA GLY A 127 -14.25 -17.95 -11.23
C GLY A 127 -12.90 -17.29 -10.92
N GLU A 128 -11.92 -17.35 -11.84
CA GLU A 128 -10.55 -16.86 -11.63
C GLU A 128 -10.35 -15.45 -12.18
N PHE A 129 -9.45 -14.70 -11.55
CA PHE A 129 -9.03 -13.37 -11.98
C PHE A 129 -7.71 -13.46 -12.73
N GLU A 130 -7.67 -12.88 -13.93
CA GLU A 130 -6.51 -12.87 -14.83
C GLU A 130 -6.05 -11.45 -15.19
N LEU A 131 -6.63 -10.42 -14.55
CA LEU A 131 -6.45 -9.02 -14.90
C LEU A 131 -4.97 -8.62 -15.06
N ALA A 132 -4.62 -8.12 -16.24
CA ALA A 132 -3.41 -7.34 -16.44
C ALA A 132 -3.58 -6.00 -15.72
N ILE A 133 -2.88 -5.83 -14.62
CA ILE A 133 -2.84 -4.55 -13.91
C ILE A 133 -1.73 -3.72 -14.57
N ASP A 134 -1.98 -2.45 -14.87
CA ASP A 134 -0.98 -1.52 -15.41
C ASP A 134 -0.30 -0.69 -14.31
#